data_AF-A0A974C1V7-F1
#
_entry.id   AF-A0A974C1V7-F1
#
_cell.length_a   1.000
_cell.length_b   1.000
_cell.length_c   1.000
_cell.angle_alpha   90.00
_cell.angle_beta   90.00
_cell.angle_gamma   90.00
#
_symmetry.space_group_name_H-M   'P 1'
#
loop_
_entity.id
_entity.type
_entity.pdbx_description
1 polymer ?
#
loop_
_entity_poly.entity_id
_entity_poly.type
_entity_poly.pdbx_seq_one_letter_code
_entity_poly.pdbx_strand_id
1 'polypeptide(L)'
;MNRICSNLDDRNKHLHSLRKTFVQGYHPQVIDDQIHRATQIPRDTLLDYKEKTENNRVPIVVTYNPQLNIIRKIARDLQPMLHTDTRLKRIFPELPLLSYRQPPNLRKMIVRSLFLKQLKQPHFPATATDVKPANKYCAKFKLLFRIHKKSTPHSCASSNVVYMIT
;
A
#
# COMPACT_ATOMS: atom_id res chain seq x y z
N MET A 1 -16.22 6.35 15.44
CA MET A 1 -16.49 7.18 16.64
C MET A 1 -17.06 6.38 17.81
N ASN A 2 -18.09 5.54 17.64
CA ASN A 2 -18.78 4.85 18.75
C ASN A 2 -17.87 4.11 19.75
N ARG A 3 -16.80 3.45 19.28
CA ARG A 3 -15.84 2.76 20.16
C ARG A 3 -14.97 3.71 20.99
N ILE A 4 -14.68 4.89 20.46
CA ILE A 4 -13.66 5.83 20.99
C ILE A 4 -14.29 6.79 22.00
N CYS A 5 -15.46 7.35 21.68
CA CYS A 5 -16.14 8.32 22.53
C CYS A 5 -16.93 7.60 23.63
N SER A 6 -16.74 7.98 24.89
CA SER A 6 -17.59 7.55 26.00
C SER A 6 -18.87 8.40 26.08
N ASN A 7 -18.78 9.70 25.77
CA ASN A 7 -19.90 10.63 25.76
C ASN A 7 -20.60 10.66 24.38
N LEU A 8 -21.93 10.62 24.38
CA LEU A 8 -22.78 10.72 23.20
C LEU A 8 -22.72 12.10 22.54
N ASP A 9 -22.55 13.18 23.30
CA ASP A 9 -22.49 14.53 22.74
C ASP A 9 -21.23 14.74 21.91
N ASP A 10 -20.08 14.32 22.43
CA ASP A 10 -18.80 14.41 21.72
C ASP A 10 -18.81 13.52 20.47
N ARG A 11 -19.40 12.33 20.58
CA ARG A 11 -19.64 11.44 19.43
C ARG A 11 -20.45 12.16 18.34
N ASN A 12 -21.57 12.79 18.70
CA ASN A 12 -22.45 13.46 17.75
C ASN A 12 -21.78 14.69 17.12
N LYS A 13 -21.05 15.50 17.90
CA LYS A 13 -20.23 16.61 17.39
C LYS A 13 -19.22 16.13 16.35
N HIS A 14 -18.52 15.05 16.65
CA HIS A 14 -17.54 14.46 15.74
C HIS A 14 -18.18 13.87 14.48
N LEU A 15 -19.32 13.18 14.59
CA LEU A 15 -20.06 12.67 13.43
C LEU A 15 -20.55 13.80 12.52
N HIS A 16 -21.02 14.91 13.10
CA HIS A 16 -21.43 16.09 12.33
C HIS A 16 -20.25 16.71 11.58
N SER A 17 -19.10 16.88 12.24
CA SER A 17 -17.88 17.37 11.61
C SER A 17 -17.45 16.45 10.46
N LEU A 18 -17.51 15.13 10.68
CA LEU A 18 -17.12 14.11 9.72
C LEU A 18 -18.04 14.12 8.48
N ARG A 19 -19.37 14.23 8.70
CA ARG A 19 -20.36 14.39 7.63
C ARG A 19 -20.03 15.60 6.75
N LYS A 20 -19.75 16.76 7.35
CA LYS A 20 -19.44 17.99 6.62
C LYS A 20 -18.23 17.84 5.69
N THR A 21 -17.21 17.09 6.10
CA THR A 21 -16.03 16.82 5.26
C THR A 21 -16.35 15.86 4.11
N PHE A 22 -17.12 14.80 4.35
CA PHE A 22 -17.36 13.78 3.33
C PHE A 22 -18.36 14.19 2.23
N VAL A 23 -19.26 15.13 2.50
CA VAL A 23 -20.21 15.64 1.49
C VAL A 23 -19.50 16.23 0.26
N GLN A 24 -18.23 16.65 0.38
CA GLN A 24 -17.45 17.17 -0.74
C GLN A 24 -17.09 16.11 -1.80
N GLY A 25 -17.14 14.82 -1.47
CA GLY A 25 -16.71 13.74 -2.37
C GLY A 25 -17.63 12.52 -2.43
N TYR A 26 -18.71 12.49 -1.64
CA TYR A 26 -19.64 11.37 -1.56
C TYR A 26 -21.10 11.83 -1.52
N HIS A 27 -22.00 11.00 -2.05
CA HIS A 27 -23.44 11.29 -2.04
C HIS A 27 -23.98 11.35 -0.60
N PRO A 28 -24.79 12.37 -0.22
CA PRO A 28 -25.25 12.56 1.16
C PRO A 28 -25.96 11.33 1.77
N GLN A 29 -26.78 10.64 0.98
CA GLN A 29 -27.48 9.43 1.45
C GLN A 29 -26.52 8.32 1.87
N VAL A 30 -25.42 8.10 1.13
CA VAL A 30 -24.43 7.07 1.48
C VAL A 30 -23.79 7.40 2.83
N ILE A 31 -23.48 8.68 3.07
CA ILE A 31 -22.89 9.14 4.31
C ILE A 31 -23.85 8.90 5.47
N ASP A 32 -25.12 9.28 5.29
CA ASP A 32 -26.15 9.15 6.32
C ASP A 32 -26.45 7.70 6.66
N ASP A 33 -26.51 6.83 5.64
CA ASP A 33 -26.65 5.40 5.82
C ASP A 33 -25.47 4.81 6.60
N GLN A 34 -24.24 5.23 6.29
CA GLN A 34 -23.06 4.74 7.03
C GLN A 34 -23.01 5.27 8.46
N ILE A 35 -23.40 6.53 8.69
CA ILE A 35 -23.52 7.09 10.04
C ILE A 35 -24.56 6.32 10.83
N HIS A 36 -25.74 6.09 10.24
CA HIS A 36 -26.83 5.34 10.87
C HIS A 36 -26.39 3.92 11.23
N ARG A 37 -25.80 3.17 10.28
CA ARG A 37 -25.28 1.83 10.54
C ARG A 37 -24.25 1.82 11.67
N ALA A 38 -23.35 2.80 11.70
CA ALA A 38 -22.35 2.91 12.74
C ALA A 38 -22.94 3.26 14.11
N THR A 39 -24.01 4.07 14.16
CA THR A 39 -24.67 4.45 15.43
C THR A 39 -25.52 3.34 16.01
N GLN A 40 -26.04 2.42 15.19
CA GLN A 40 -26.82 1.25 15.65
C GLN A 40 -26.00 0.24 16.47
N ILE A 41 -24.67 0.20 16.29
CA ILE A 41 -23.83 -0.75 17.04
C ILE A 41 -23.51 -0.16 18.43
N PRO A 42 -23.98 -0.79 19.52
CA PRO A 42 -23.75 -0.30 20.88
C PRO A 42 -22.27 -0.39 21.24
N ARG A 43 -21.81 0.57 22.04
CA ARG A 43 -20.39 0.72 22.35
C ARG A 43 -19.80 -0.50 23.06
N ASP A 44 -20.56 -1.16 23.92
CA ASP A 44 -20.07 -2.30 24.71
C ASP A 44 -19.67 -3.45 23.78
N THR A 45 -20.50 -3.75 22.77
CA THR A 45 -20.18 -4.76 21.74
C THR A 45 -18.94 -4.43 20.89
N LEU A 46 -18.55 -3.15 20.82
CA LEU A 46 -17.35 -2.71 20.11
C LEU A 46 -16.09 -2.77 20.99
N LEU A 47 -16.26 -2.75 22.31
CA LEU A 47 -15.16 -2.91 23.25
C LEU A 47 -14.81 -4.38 23.46
N ASP A 48 -15.79 -5.27 23.33
CA ASP A 48 -15.59 -6.70 23.45
C ASP A 48 -14.46 -7.18 22.54
N TYR A 49 -13.55 -7.96 23.13
CA TYR A 49 -12.46 -8.56 22.40
C TYR A 49 -13.01 -9.61 21.44
N LYS A 50 -12.62 -9.50 20.17
CA LYS A 50 -12.89 -10.53 19.17
C LYS A 50 -11.66 -11.38 18.99
N GLU A 51 -11.79 -12.67 19.28
CA GLU A 51 -10.76 -13.65 18.99
C GLU A 51 -10.39 -13.61 17.51
N LYS A 52 -9.09 -13.57 17.23
CA LYS A 52 -8.59 -13.59 15.86
C LYS A 52 -8.69 -15.02 15.35
N THR A 53 -9.35 -15.19 14.22
CA THR A 53 -9.29 -16.46 13.50
C THR A 53 -7.90 -16.62 12.87
N GLU A 54 -7.23 -17.73 13.19
CA GLU A 54 -5.98 -18.09 12.54
C GLU A 54 -6.26 -18.43 11.07
N ASN A 55 -5.73 -17.61 10.16
CA ASN A 55 -5.83 -17.86 8.73
C ASN A 55 -4.50 -18.44 8.24
N ASN A 56 -4.47 -19.76 8.02
CA ASN A 56 -3.31 -20.48 7.49
C ASN A 56 -3.14 -20.35 5.96
N ARG A 57 -3.85 -19.39 5.34
CA ARG A 57 -3.83 -19.16 3.90
C ARG A 57 -2.58 -18.39 3.50
N VAL A 58 -1.84 -18.92 2.54
CA VAL A 58 -0.62 -18.27 2.03
C VAL A 58 -0.98 -16.96 1.30
N PRO A 59 -0.35 -15.82 1.64
CA PRO A 59 -0.67 -14.55 0.99
C PRO A 59 0.06 -14.38 -0.36
N ILE A 60 -0.68 -13.97 -1.39
CA ILE A 60 -0.12 -13.45 -2.64
C ILE A 60 -0.16 -11.93 -2.57
N VAL A 61 1.01 -11.30 -2.54
CA VAL A 61 1.12 -9.84 -2.41
C VAL A 61 1.33 -9.19 -3.77
N VAL A 62 0.35 -8.39 -4.21
CA VAL A 62 0.41 -7.64 -5.47
C VAL A 62 0.41 -6.14 -5.20
N THR A 63 1.08 -5.35 -6.02
CA THR A 63 0.96 -3.89 -5.94
C THR A 63 -0.44 -3.48 -6.36
N TYR A 64 -1.12 -2.65 -5.56
CA TYR A 64 -2.46 -2.17 -5.88
C TYR A 64 -2.46 -1.37 -7.20
N ASN A 65 -3.33 -1.79 -8.12
CA ASN A 65 -3.65 -1.07 -9.34
C ASN A 65 -5.17 -1.18 -9.57
N PRO A 66 -5.92 -0.06 -9.61
CA PRO A 66 -7.38 -0.08 -9.79
C PRO A 66 -7.81 -0.74 -11.12
N GLN A 67 -6.95 -0.75 -12.14
CA GLN A 67 -7.23 -1.40 -13.42
C GLN A 67 -7.07 -2.93 -13.39
N LEU A 68 -6.48 -3.49 -12.33
CA LEU A 68 -6.20 -4.92 -12.19
C LEU A 68 -7.20 -5.62 -11.24
N ASN A 69 -8.49 -5.40 -11.47
CA ASN A 69 -9.57 -6.10 -10.73
C ASN A 69 -9.66 -7.60 -11.07
N ILE A 70 -9.09 -8.03 -12.22
CA ILE A 70 -9.14 -9.41 -12.71
C ILE A 70 -8.27 -10.40 -11.93
N ILE A 71 -7.31 -9.93 -11.12
CA ILE A 71 -6.36 -10.79 -10.38
C ILE A 71 -7.09 -11.83 -9.52
N ARG A 72 -8.18 -11.43 -8.87
CA ARG A 72 -8.99 -12.34 -8.05
C ARG A 72 -9.67 -13.44 -8.86
N LYS A 73 -10.03 -13.16 -10.12
CA LYS A 73 -10.55 -14.16 -11.04
C LYS A 73 -9.44 -15.12 -11.46
N ILE A 74 -8.30 -14.58 -11.90
CA ILE A 74 -7.12 -15.38 -12.31
C ILE A 74 -6.68 -16.33 -11.20
N ALA A 75 -6.59 -15.86 -9.94
CA ALA A 75 -6.21 -16.70 -8.82
C ALA A 75 -7.16 -17.88 -8.61
N ARG A 76 -8.47 -17.69 -8.84
CA ARG A 76 -9.47 -18.76 -8.76
C ARG A 76 -9.33 -19.73 -9.92
N ASP A 77 -9.16 -19.21 -11.13
CA ASP A 77 -9.07 -20.02 -12.36
C ASP A 77 -7.79 -20.88 -12.38
N LEU A 78 -6.70 -20.39 -11.79
CA LEU A 78 -5.43 -21.13 -11.67
C LEU A 78 -5.36 -22.08 -10.47
N GLN A 79 -6.29 -22.00 -9.52
CA GLN A 79 -6.29 -22.86 -8.32
C GLN A 79 -6.31 -24.36 -8.66
N PRO A 80 -7.14 -24.86 -9.61
CA PRO A 80 -7.14 -26.27 -9.98
C PRO A 80 -5.79 -26.73 -10.53
N MET A 81 -5.09 -25.87 -11.27
CA MET A 81 -3.76 -26.17 -11.82
C MET A 81 -2.72 -26.35 -10.70
N LEU A 82 -2.80 -25.55 -9.62
CA LEU A 82 -1.95 -25.74 -8.44
C LEU A 82 -2.24 -27.05 -7.71
N HIS A 83 -3.47 -27.57 -7.81
CA HIS A 83 -3.87 -28.81 -7.16
C HIS A 83 -3.49 -30.07 -7.95
N THR A 84 -3.06 -29.93 -9.20
CA THR A 84 -2.52 -31.04 -10.01
C THR A 84 -1.24 -31.62 -9.42
N ASP A 85 -0.38 -30.78 -8.83
CA ASP A 85 0.85 -31.21 -8.15
C ASP A 85 0.58 -31.42 -6.65
N THR A 86 0.89 -32.62 -6.15
CA THR A 86 0.73 -32.99 -4.73
C THR A 86 1.50 -32.07 -3.78
N ARG A 87 2.68 -31.59 -4.20
CA ARG A 87 3.51 -30.67 -3.41
C ARG A 87 2.86 -29.30 -3.30
N LEU A 88 2.37 -28.77 -4.42
CA LEU A 88 1.71 -27.46 -4.47
C LEU A 88 0.36 -27.50 -3.76
N LYS A 89 -0.40 -28.59 -3.88
CA LYS A 89 -1.64 -28.80 -3.13
C LYS A 89 -1.41 -28.77 -1.61
N ARG A 90 -0.30 -29.31 -1.12
CA ARG A 90 0.09 -29.25 0.30
C ARG A 90 0.40 -27.81 0.75
N ILE A 91 1.04 -27.01 -0.10
CA ILE A 91 1.40 -25.62 0.21
C ILE A 91 0.18 -24.69 0.10
N PHE A 92 -0.68 -24.91 -0.89
CA PHE A 92 -1.86 -24.10 -1.19
C PHE A 92 -3.13 -24.96 -1.12
N PRO A 93 -3.53 -25.42 0.08
CA PRO A 93 -4.72 -26.23 0.25
C PRO A 93 -5.98 -25.45 -0.15
N GLU A 94 -6.02 -24.17 0.19
CA GLU A 94 -7.08 -23.23 -0.15
C GLU A 94 -6.59 -22.15 -1.11
N LEU A 95 -7.54 -21.36 -1.64
CA LEU A 95 -7.23 -20.19 -2.46
C LEU A 95 -6.29 -19.25 -1.68
N PRO A 96 -5.14 -18.85 -2.24
CA PRO A 96 -4.24 -17.92 -1.58
C PRO A 96 -4.92 -16.60 -1.20
N LEU A 97 -4.44 -15.98 -0.12
CA LEU A 97 -4.96 -14.68 0.35
C LEU A 97 -4.41 -13.56 -0.53
N LEU A 98 -5.24 -13.00 -1.40
CA LEU A 98 -4.84 -11.86 -2.22
C LEU A 98 -4.69 -10.61 -1.35
N SER A 99 -3.45 -10.15 -1.21
CA SER A 99 -3.06 -9.00 -0.41
C SER A 99 -2.50 -7.90 -1.33
N TYR A 100 -2.83 -6.65 -1.02
CA TYR A 100 -2.37 -5.52 -1.82
C TYR A 100 -1.35 -4.68 -1.05
N ARG A 101 -0.21 -4.40 -1.69
CA ARG A 101 0.75 -3.41 -1.22
C ARG A 101 0.57 -2.07 -1.93
N GLN A 102 0.82 -0.98 -1.22
CA GLN A 102 0.78 0.36 -1.80
C GLN A 102 1.88 0.52 -2.88
N PRO A 103 1.57 1.10 -4.06
CA PRO A 103 2.60 1.49 -5.02
C PRO A 103 3.56 2.52 -4.41
N PRO A 104 4.78 2.68 -4.96
CA PRO A 104 5.68 3.75 -4.53
C PRO A 104 4.99 5.10 -4.74
N ASN A 105 4.82 5.86 -3.66
CA ASN A 105 4.32 7.23 -3.74
C ASN A 105 5.49 8.20 -3.96
N LEU A 106 5.17 9.43 -4.39
CA LEU A 106 6.17 10.48 -4.65
C LEU A 106 7.13 10.67 -3.47
N ARG A 107 6.62 10.66 -2.24
CA ARG A 107 7.46 10.73 -1.04
C ARG A 107 8.47 9.58 -0.96
N LYS A 108 8.08 8.34 -1.20
CA LYS A 108 8.99 7.16 -1.21
C LYS A 108 9.98 7.18 -2.38
N MET A 109 9.65 7.89 -3.46
CA MET A 109 10.53 8.05 -4.62
C MET A 109 11.56 9.17 -4.39
N ILE A 110 11.13 10.30 -3.84
CA ILE A 110 11.92 11.54 -3.68
C ILE A 110 12.71 11.53 -2.37
N VAL A 111 12.08 11.12 -1.26
CA VAL A 111 12.69 11.06 0.08
C VAL A 111 13.44 9.73 0.23
N ARG A 112 14.29 9.43 -0.75
CA ARG A 112 15.38 8.47 -0.54
C ARG A 112 16.54 9.28 -0.03
N SER A 113 16.84 9.19 1.27
CA SER A 113 18.17 9.55 1.71
C SER A 113 19.12 8.70 0.87
N LEU A 114 20.04 9.33 0.14
CA LEU A 114 21.20 8.65 -0.42
C LEU A 114 22.07 8.20 0.75
N PHE A 115 21.58 7.27 1.57
CA PHE A 115 22.48 6.42 2.30
C PHE A 115 23.03 5.50 1.21
N LEU A 116 24.14 5.93 0.62
CA LEU A 116 25.04 5.05 -0.08
C LEU A 116 25.35 3.96 0.94
N LYS A 117 24.58 2.87 0.93
CA LYS A 117 25.05 1.62 1.51
C LYS A 117 26.32 1.38 0.75
N GLN A 118 27.46 1.68 1.37
CA GLN A 118 28.74 1.24 0.88
C GLN A 118 28.53 -0.25 0.62
N LEU A 119 28.48 -0.61 -0.68
CA LEU A 119 28.55 -1.99 -1.07
C LEU A 119 29.91 -2.41 -0.53
N LYS A 120 29.93 -3.01 0.66
CA LYS A 120 31.08 -3.81 1.08
C LYS A 120 31.20 -4.82 -0.04
N GLN A 121 32.18 -4.61 -0.92
CA GLN A 121 32.44 -5.57 -1.97
C GLN A 121 32.68 -6.90 -1.26
N PRO A 122 31.95 -7.97 -1.60
CA PRO A 122 32.32 -9.28 -1.12
C PRO A 122 33.72 -9.53 -1.70
N HIS A 123 34.72 -9.62 -0.82
CA HIS A 123 36.06 -10.02 -1.18
C HIS A 123 35.99 -11.51 -1.55
N PHE A 124 35.68 -11.81 -2.81
CA PHE A 124 35.83 -13.15 -3.35
C PHE A 124 37.32 -13.35 -3.67
N PRO A 125 38.00 -14.37 -3.11
CA PRO A 125 39.32 -14.73 -3.56
C PRO A 125 39.22 -15.19 -5.02
N ALA A 126 40.03 -14.57 -5.87
CA ALA A 126 40.13 -14.91 -7.28
C ALA A 126 40.83 -16.26 -7.42
N THR A 127 40.07 -17.30 -7.71
CA THR A 127 40.57 -18.49 -8.42
C THR A 127 39.66 -18.74 -9.60
N ALA A 128 40.24 -18.59 -10.78
CA ALA A 128 39.61 -18.72 -12.08
C ALA A 128 39.09 -20.15 -12.33
N THR A 129 37.88 -20.27 -12.91
CA THR A 129 37.63 -20.91 -14.21
C THR A 129 36.15 -20.73 -14.58
N ASP A 130 35.93 -20.11 -15.73
CA ASP A 130 34.77 -20.15 -16.63
C ASP A 130 33.36 -20.42 -16.07
N VAL A 131 32.57 -19.35 -15.90
CA VAL A 131 31.17 -19.31 -16.36
C VAL A 131 30.83 -17.87 -16.76
N LYS A 132 30.51 -17.64 -18.05
CA LYS A 132 29.88 -16.39 -18.51
C LYS A 132 28.43 -16.34 -18.01
N PRO A 133 27.97 -15.31 -17.29
CA PRO A 133 26.56 -15.00 -17.25
C PRO A 133 26.26 -13.96 -18.34
N ALA A 134 25.71 -14.43 -19.46
CA ALA A 134 24.87 -13.59 -20.29
C ALA A 134 23.61 -13.26 -19.49
N ASN A 135 23.45 -12.01 -19.07
CA ASN A 135 22.11 -11.45 -18.94
C ASN A 135 22.14 -9.96 -19.24
N LYS A 136 21.91 -9.68 -20.52
CA LYS A 136 21.40 -8.40 -21.02
C LYS A 136 20.00 -8.17 -20.41
N TYR A 137 19.57 -6.92 -20.41
CA TYR A 137 18.29 -6.38 -19.88
C TYR A 137 18.32 -5.81 -18.45
N CYS A 138 19.20 -4.83 -18.22
CA CYS A 138 18.83 -3.69 -17.36
C CYS A 138 18.36 -2.56 -18.29
N ALA A 139 17.06 -2.54 -18.61
CA ALA A 139 16.48 -1.44 -19.37
C ALA A 139 16.52 -0.17 -18.51
N LYS A 140 17.46 0.73 -18.84
CA LYS A 140 17.50 2.10 -18.32
C LYS A 140 16.23 2.82 -18.80
N PHE A 141 15.20 2.90 -17.96
CA PHE A 141 14.16 3.91 -18.12
C PHE A 141 14.77 5.27 -17.78
N LYS A 142 15.33 5.93 -18.79
CA LYS A 142 15.77 7.33 -18.72
C LYS A 142 14.52 8.20 -18.92
N LEU A 143 13.84 8.57 -17.84
CA LEU A 143 12.94 9.72 -17.92
C LEU A 143 13.81 10.97 -18.06
N LEU A 144 13.90 11.51 -19.28
CA LEU A 144 14.57 12.76 -19.58
C LEU A 144 13.73 13.93 -19.05
N PHE A 145 13.79 14.20 -17.76
CA PHE A 145 13.43 15.53 -17.26
C PHE A 145 14.63 16.45 -17.50
N ARG A 146 14.46 17.39 -18.44
CA ARG A 146 15.44 18.45 -18.73
C ARG A 146 15.37 19.48 -17.60
N ILE A 147 16.16 19.27 -16.54
CA ILE A 147 16.26 20.22 -15.43
C ILE A 147 17.08 21.42 -15.90
N HIS A 148 16.42 22.54 -16.20
CA HIS A 148 17.09 23.82 -16.39
C HIS A 148 17.54 24.37 -15.04
N LYS A 149 18.84 24.26 -14.75
CA LYS A 149 19.46 24.80 -13.54
C LYS A 149 19.68 26.31 -13.73
N LYS A 150 18.73 27.15 -13.31
CA LYS A 150 19.02 28.57 -13.10
C LYS A 150 19.77 28.71 -11.77
N SER A 151 21.02 29.17 -11.85
CA SER A 151 21.86 29.47 -10.69
C SER A 151 21.53 30.88 -10.23
N THR A 152 20.72 31.02 -9.18
CA THR A 152 20.64 32.25 -8.40
C THR A 152 20.93 31.91 -6.94
N PRO A 153 21.80 32.68 -6.25
CA PRO A 153 22.09 32.46 -4.85
C PRO A 153 20.91 33.01 -4.04
N HIS A 154 20.04 32.13 -3.57
CA HIS A 154 19.00 32.50 -2.62
C HIS A 154 19.39 31.93 -1.24
N SER A 155 19.73 32.84 -0.32
CA SER A 155 19.97 32.53 1.09
C SER A 155 18.68 31.98 1.70
N CYS A 156 18.81 30.80 2.29
CA CYS A 156 17.72 30.04 2.88
C CYS A 156 17.21 30.74 4.15
N ALA A 157 15.99 31.27 4.09
CA ALA A 157 15.19 31.62 5.26
C ALA A 157 13.70 31.73 4.88
N SER A 158 12.99 30.60 4.79
CA SER A 158 11.57 30.52 5.16
C SER A 158 11.07 29.08 5.15
N SER A 159 10.40 28.71 6.25
CA SER A 159 9.64 27.48 6.42
C SER A 159 8.27 27.68 5.76
N ASN A 160 8.09 27.07 4.58
CA ASN A 160 6.84 26.74 3.86
C ASN A 160 6.99 27.05 2.36
N VAL A 161 7.58 26.13 1.61
CA VAL A 161 7.60 26.22 0.14
C VAL A 161 6.39 25.47 -0.40
N VAL A 162 5.40 26.21 -0.89
CA VAL A 162 4.33 25.67 -1.75
C VAL A 162 4.89 25.60 -3.17
N TYR A 163 5.03 24.40 -3.73
CA TYR A 163 5.36 24.24 -5.14
C TYR A 163 4.07 24.28 -5.95
N MET A 164 3.86 25.37 -6.69
CA MET A 164 2.90 25.41 -7.78
C MET A 164 3.54 24.74 -9.00
N ILE A 165 2.89 23.74 -9.58
CA ILE A 165 3.27 23.17 -10.87
C ILE A 165 2.13 23.53 -11.83
N THR A 166 2.41 24.41 -12.77
CA THR A 166 1.58 24.67 -13.95
C THR A 166 1.87 23.65 -15.03
#